data_AF-D3Q491-F1
#
_entry.id   AF-D3Q491-F1
#
_cell.length_a   1.000
_cell.length_b   1.000
_cell.length_c   1.000
_cell.angle_alpha   90.00
_cell.angle_beta   90.00
_cell.angle_gamma   90.00
#
_symmetry.space_group_name_H-M   'P 1'
#
loop_
_entity.id
_entity.type
_entity.pdbx_description
1 polymer ?
#
loop_
_entity_poly.entity_id
_entity_poly.type
_entity_poly.pdbx_seq_one_letter_code
_entity_poly.pdbx_strand_id
1 'polypeptide(L)'
;MKDVTLKFQDHLTVGEFADRAGVSAPTLRFYEKRGLITSERTSGNQRRYSRAELRRVAFIRTAQKVGLSLDEIASALAELPDARTPNKADWQRLSSRWQDRLNAKIRTLENLRDELTNCIGCGCLSLKSCAIANRYDELAAQGPGPRRLLNT
;
A
#
# COMPACT_ATOMS: atom_id res chain seq x y z
N MET A 1 -8.15 -15.68 -48.58
CA MET A 1 -6.84 -15.50 -47.93
C MET A 1 -7.09 -14.65 -46.69
N LYS A 2 -6.82 -15.18 -45.50
CA LYS A 2 -7.42 -14.75 -44.22
C LYS A 2 -6.99 -13.34 -43.81
N ASP A 3 -7.97 -12.48 -43.54
CA ASP A 3 -7.82 -11.23 -42.79
C ASP A 3 -7.17 -11.50 -41.43
N VAL A 4 -5.94 -11.05 -41.27
CA VAL A 4 -5.26 -11.00 -39.97
C VAL A 4 -5.71 -9.72 -39.28
N THR A 5 -6.94 -9.73 -38.75
CA THR A 5 -7.32 -8.77 -37.71
C THR A 5 -6.52 -9.15 -36.46
N LEU A 6 -5.47 -8.40 -36.17
CA LEU A 6 -4.79 -8.41 -34.87
C LEU A 6 -5.81 -7.97 -33.81
N LYS A 7 -6.65 -8.89 -33.32
CA LYS A 7 -7.38 -8.73 -32.07
C LYS A 7 -6.36 -8.78 -30.95
N PHE A 8 -5.68 -7.68 -30.67
CA PHE A 8 -5.20 -7.47 -29.32
C PHE A 8 -6.44 -7.61 -28.43
N GLN A 9 -6.54 -8.69 -27.67
CA GLN A 9 -7.58 -8.78 -26.65
C GLN A 9 -7.28 -7.66 -25.65
N ASP A 10 -7.91 -6.52 -25.87
CA ASP A 10 -7.82 -5.33 -25.02
C ASP A 10 -8.38 -5.60 -23.63
N HIS A 11 -9.11 -6.71 -23.48
CA HIS A 11 -9.71 -7.14 -22.24
C HIS A 11 -9.30 -8.57 -21.85
N LEU A 12 -8.96 -8.72 -20.57
CA LEU A 12 -8.56 -9.98 -19.94
C LEU A 12 -9.73 -10.54 -19.14
N THR A 13 -9.81 -11.87 -19.06
CA THR A 13 -10.67 -12.54 -18.07
C THR A 13 -10.20 -12.21 -16.65
N VAL A 14 -11.05 -12.46 -15.65
CA VAL A 14 -10.67 -12.24 -14.24
C VAL A 14 -9.44 -13.07 -13.83
N GLY A 15 -9.28 -14.29 -14.37
CA GLY A 15 -8.14 -15.16 -14.07
C GLY A 15 -6.85 -14.62 -14.66
N GLU A 16 -6.83 -14.36 -15.97
CA GLU A 16 -5.66 -13.79 -16.66
C GLU A 16 -5.24 -12.45 -16.07
N PHE A 17 -6.22 -11.61 -15.70
CA PHE A 17 -5.94 -10.33 -15.07
C PHE A 17 -5.36 -10.51 -13.66
N ALA A 18 -5.92 -11.43 -12.86
CA ALA A 18 -5.44 -11.74 -11.52
C ALA A 18 -3.98 -12.21 -11.54
N ASP A 19 -3.68 -13.17 -12.42
CA ASP A 19 -2.32 -13.71 -12.59
C ASP A 19 -1.35 -12.60 -12.99
N ARG A 20 -1.73 -11.77 -13.98
CA ARG A 20 -0.86 -10.71 -14.48
C ARG A 20 -0.68 -9.54 -13.51
N ALA A 21 -1.70 -9.22 -12.72
CA ALA A 21 -1.64 -8.20 -11.68
C ALA A 21 -0.98 -8.71 -10.39
N GLY A 22 -0.78 -10.03 -10.26
CA GLY A 22 -0.25 -10.69 -9.08
C GLY A 22 -1.15 -10.51 -7.85
N VAL A 23 -2.47 -10.56 -8.05
CA VAL A 23 -3.48 -10.48 -6.98
C VAL A 23 -4.55 -11.53 -7.19
N SER A 24 -5.27 -11.90 -6.14
CA SER A 24 -6.35 -12.89 -6.26
C SER A 24 -7.59 -12.31 -6.97
N ALA A 25 -8.38 -13.17 -7.62
CA ALA A 25 -9.67 -12.77 -8.18
C ALA A 25 -10.64 -12.16 -7.13
N PRO A 26 -10.73 -12.66 -5.88
CA PRO A 26 -11.42 -11.96 -4.79
C PRO A 26 -10.91 -10.53 -4.55
N THR A 27 -9.60 -10.30 -4.59
CA THR A 27 -9.00 -8.97 -4.45
C THR A 27 -9.46 -8.03 -5.57
N LEU A 28 -9.49 -8.51 -6.83
CA LEU A 28 -10.01 -7.71 -7.95
C LEU A 28 -11.47 -7.34 -7.74
N ARG A 29 -12.32 -8.31 -7.36
CA ARG A 29 -13.74 -8.06 -7.06
C ARG A 29 -13.90 -7.07 -5.91
N PHE A 30 -13.02 -7.12 -4.91
CA PHE A 30 -13.03 -6.19 -3.80
C PHE A 30 -12.64 -4.77 -4.23
N TYR A 31 -11.59 -4.61 -5.02
CA TYR A 31 -11.21 -3.31 -5.60
C TYR A 31 -12.33 -2.75 -6.49
N GLU A 32 -12.97 -3.58 -7.32
CA GLU A 32 -14.09 -3.18 -8.15
C GLU A 32 -15.29 -2.71 -7.30
N LYS A 33 -15.64 -3.45 -6.24
CA LYS A 33 -16.71 -3.06 -5.30
C LYS A 33 -16.41 -1.72 -4.61
N ARG A 34 -15.14 -1.40 -4.39
CA ARG A 34 -14.67 -0.13 -3.84
C ARG A 34 -14.56 0.99 -4.90
N GLY A 35 -14.91 0.73 -6.15
CA GLY A 35 -14.79 1.70 -7.25
C GLY A 35 -13.35 2.01 -7.67
N LEU A 36 -12.38 1.21 -7.23
CA LEU A 36 -10.97 1.43 -7.48
C LEU A 36 -10.52 0.93 -8.86
N ILE A 37 -11.25 -0.01 -9.44
CA ILE A 37 -11.06 -0.53 -10.79
C ILE A 37 -12.42 -0.77 -11.42
N THR A 38 -12.48 -0.86 -12.75
CA THR A 38 -13.71 -1.16 -13.47
C THR A 38 -13.56 -2.39 -14.36
N SER A 39 -14.67 -3.09 -14.59
CA SER A 39 -14.75 -4.17 -15.57
C SER A 39 -15.95 -3.97 -16.48
N GLU A 40 -15.83 -4.49 -17.69
CA GLU A 40 -16.94 -4.66 -18.61
C GLU A 40 -17.52 -6.07 -18.46
N ARG A 41 -18.75 -6.26 -18.92
CA ARG A 41 -19.38 -7.58 -18.94
C ARG A 41 -19.61 -8.04 -20.37
N THR A 42 -19.32 -9.31 -20.62
CA THR A 42 -19.71 -9.96 -21.87
C THR A 42 -21.22 -10.21 -21.92
N SER A 43 -21.73 -10.59 -23.09
CA SER A 43 -23.11 -11.07 -23.25
C SER A 43 -23.44 -12.27 -22.34
N GLY A 44 -22.46 -13.10 -22.00
CA GLY A 44 -22.56 -14.18 -21.02
C GLY A 44 -22.38 -13.75 -19.56
N ASN A 45 -22.47 -12.45 -19.26
CA ASN A 45 -22.32 -11.84 -17.93
C ASN A 45 -20.96 -12.12 -17.25
N GLN A 46 -19.92 -12.42 -18.03
CA GLN A 46 -18.56 -12.62 -17.50
C GLN A 46 -17.80 -11.28 -17.46
N ARG A 47 -17.06 -11.05 -16.38
CA ARG A 47 -16.20 -9.85 -16.24
C ARG A 47 -15.02 -9.89 -17.21
N ARG A 48 -14.69 -8.72 -17.75
CA ARG A 48 -13.58 -8.45 -18.65
C ARG A 48 -12.91 -7.14 -18.24
N TYR A 49 -11.61 -7.19 -17.98
CA TYR A 49 -10.85 -6.04 -17.50
C TYR A 49 -9.95 -5.52 -18.60
N SER A 50 -9.99 -4.21 -18.87
CA SER A 50 -9.09 -3.64 -19.87
C SER A 50 -7.63 -3.77 -19.43
N ARG A 51 -6.69 -3.84 -20.37
CA ARG A 51 -5.26 -3.87 -20.04
C ARG A 51 -4.79 -2.60 -19.33
N ALA A 52 -5.49 -1.47 -19.49
CA ALA A 52 -5.18 -0.23 -18.79
C ALA A 52 -5.33 -0.38 -17.27
N GLU A 53 -6.33 -1.15 -16.82
CA GLU A 53 -6.56 -1.41 -15.40
C GLU A 53 -5.37 -2.10 -14.72
N LEU A 54 -4.49 -2.80 -15.45
CA LEU A 54 -3.28 -3.38 -14.88
C LEU A 54 -2.38 -2.30 -14.25
N ARG A 55 -2.27 -1.14 -14.90
CA ARG A 55 -1.50 -0.01 -14.37
C ARG A 55 -2.18 0.57 -13.14
N ARG A 56 -3.52 0.61 -13.13
CA ARG A 56 -4.30 1.05 -11.97
C ARG A 56 -4.13 0.11 -10.77
N VAL A 57 -4.13 -1.22 -10.98
CA VAL A 57 -3.82 -2.17 -9.90
C VAL A 57 -2.36 -2.07 -9.45
N ALA A 58 -1.40 -1.89 -10.36
CA ALA A 58 -0.01 -1.65 -9.98
C ALA A 58 0.15 -0.40 -9.11
N PHE A 59 -0.58 0.67 -9.43
CA PHE A 59 -0.65 1.88 -8.62
C PHE A 59 -1.19 1.59 -7.21
N ILE A 60 -2.37 0.95 -7.12
CA ILE A 60 -3.04 0.63 -5.85
C ILE A 60 -2.09 -0.19 -4.96
N ARG A 61 -1.48 -1.25 -5.50
CA ARG A 61 -0.56 -2.11 -4.75
C ARG A 61 0.67 -1.37 -4.26
N THR A 62 1.22 -0.47 -5.08
CA THR A 62 2.40 0.30 -4.69
C THR A 62 2.06 1.28 -3.58
N ALA A 63 0.92 1.98 -3.68
CA ALA A 63 0.43 2.86 -2.62
C ALA A 63 0.15 2.10 -1.31
N GLN A 64 -0.43 0.91 -1.37
CA GLN A 64 -0.62 0.07 -0.18
C GLN A 64 0.70 -0.34 0.48
N LYS A 65 1.77 -0.61 -0.30
CA LYS A 65 3.11 -0.90 0.25
C LYS A 65 3.72 0.32 0.95
N VAL A 66 3.43 1.52 0.47
CA VAL A 66 3.79 2.77 1.16
C VAL A 66 3.05 2.91 2.49
N GLY A 67 1.89 2.27 2.63
CA GLY A 67 1.08 2.23 3.84
C GLY A 67 -0.21 3.04 3.73
N LEU A 68 -0.62 3.42 2.52
CA LEU A 68 -1.90 4.09 2.33
C LEU A 68 -3.07 3.13 2.54
N SER A 69 -4.13 3.66 3.14
CA SER A 69 -5.44 3.02 3.17
C SER A 69 -6.06 3.03 1.78
N LEU A 70 -7.04 2.15 1.55
CA LEU A 70 -7.77 2.14 0.28
C LEU A 70 -8.60 3.39 0.06
N ASP A 71 -9.03 4.06 1.14
CA ASP A 71 -9.80 5.29 1.04
C ASP A 71 -8.88 6.46 0.63
N GLU A 72 -7.66 6.52 1.17
CA GLU A 72 -6.63 7.48 0.72
C GLU A 72 -6.30 7.27 -0.77
N ILE A 73 -6.21 6.01 -1.20
CA ILE A 73 -5.97 5.65 -2.60
C ILE A 73 -7.15 6.05 -3.49
N ALA A 74 -8.39 5.82 -3.02
CA ALA A 74 -9.60 6.23 -3.74
C ALA A 74 -9.64 7.75 -3.95
N SER A 75 -9.36 8.53 -2.90
CA SER A 75 -9.28 9.99 -2.98
C SER A 75 -8.21 10.45 -3.97
N ALA A 76 -7.01 9.85 -3.93
CA ALA A 76 -5.94 10.18 -4.86
C ALA A 76 -6.30 9.87 -6.33
N LEU A 77 -7.01 8.76 -6.57
CA LEU A 77 -7.48 8.39 -7.90
C LEU A 77 -8.63 9.27 -8.40
N ALA A 78 -9.45 9.81 -7.50
CA ALA A 78 -10.54 10.73 -7.84
C ALA A 78 -10.04 12.12 -8.30
N GLU A 79 -8.81 12.50 -7.95
CA GLU A 79 -8.14 13.72 -8.44
C GLU A 79 -7.70 13.63 -9.92
N LEU A 80 -7.86 12.47 -10.55
CA LEU A 80 -7.47 12.25 -11.94
C LEU A 80 -8.59 12.68 -12.90
N PRO A 81 -8.25 13.37 -14.01
CA PRO A 81 -9.23 13.73 -15.03
C PRO A 81 -9.95 12.50 -15.56
N ASP A 82 -11.28 12.58 -15.71
CA ASP A 82 -12.13 11.53 -16.27
C ASP A 82 -12.01 10.16 -15.60
N ALA A 83 -11.59 10.13 -14.32
CA ALA A 83 -11.28 8.91 -13.58
C ALA A 83 -10.31 7.96 -14.32
N ARG A 84 -9.49 8.48 -15.23
CA ARG A 84 -8.58 7.69 -16.06
C ARG A 84 -7.51 6.98 -15.23
N THR A 85 -6.86 6.01 -15.83
CA THR A 85 -5.68 5.36 -15.23
C THR A 85 -4.54 6.37 -15.06
N PRO A 86 -3.83 6.39 -13.91
CA PRO A 86 -2.69 7.28 -13.69
C PRO A 86 -1.58 7.06 -14.73
N ASN A 87 -1.01 8.16 -15.24
CA ASN A 87 0.18 8.15 -16.08
C ASN A 87 1.43 8.49 -15.23
N LYS A 88 2.59 8.64 -15.89
CA LYS A 88 3.86 8.94 -15.20
C LYS A 88 3.84 10.28 -14.45
N ALA A 89 3.24 11.31 -15.01
CA ALA A 89 3.16 12.63 -14.38
C ALA A 89 2.23 12.60 -13.15
N ASP A 90 1.09 11.90 -13.26
CA ASP A 90 0.21 11.71 -12.11
C ASP A 90 0.91 10.91 -11.00
N TRP A 91 1.67 9.88 -11.37
CA TRP A 91 2.46 9.11 -10.42
C TRP A 91 3.42 10.02 -9.67
N GLN A 92 4.18 10.87 -10.36
CA GLN A 92 5.12 11.80 -9.73
C GLN A 92 4.41 12.77 -8.78
N ARG A 93 3.26 13.32 -9.19
CA ARG A 93 2.48 14.26 -8.37
C ARG A 93 1.84 13.60 -7.14
N LEU A 94 1.27 12.41 -7.30
CA LEU A 94 0.61 11.70 -6.21
C LEU A 94 1.65 11.10 -5.24
N SER A 95 2.73 10.54 -5.77
CA SER A 95 3.79 9.93 -4.96
C SER A 95 4.60 10.96 -4.16
N SER A 96 4.79 12.19 -4.64
CA SER A 96 5.50 13.22 -3.86
C SER A 96 4.83 13.48 -2.51
N ARG A 97 3.49 13.47 -2.45
CA ARG A 97 2.73 13.61 -1.19
C ARG A 97 2.97 12.45 -0.22
N TRP A 98 3.39 11.30 -0.72
CA TRP A 98 3.62 10.10 0.09
C TRP A 98 5.09 9.91 0.46
N GLN A 99 6.00 10.64 -0.19
CA GLN A 99 7.43 10.59 0.12
C GLN A 99 7.69 10.98 1.58
N ASP A 100 6.99 11.99 2.11
CA ASP A 100 7.15 12.39 3.51
C ASP A 100 6.76 11.28 4.47
N ARG A 101 5.66 10.56 4.18
CA ARG A 101 5.22 9.40 4.97
C ARG A 101 6.20 8.24 4.87
N LEU A 102 6.76 7.98 3.69
CA LEU A 102 7.83 6.99 3.52
C LEU A 102 9.08 7.37 4.30
N ASN A 103 9.51 8.63 4.21
CA ASN A 103 10.69 9.15 4.90
C ASN A 103 10.50 9.06 6.41
N ALA A 104 9.32 9.40 6.94
CA ALA A 104 9.00 9.22 8.35
C ALA A 104 9.12 7.74 8.76
N LYS A 105 8.55 6.82 7.96
CA LYS A 105 8.63 5.39 8.23
C LYS A 105 10.07 4.85 8.14
N ILE A 106 10.86 5.32 7.18
CA ILE A 106 12.29 4.99 7.05
C ILE A 106 13.02 5.46 8.32
N ARG A 107 12.85 6.72 8.74
CA ARG A 107 13.47 7.24 9.97
C ARG A 107 13.10 6.40 11.19
N THR A 108 11.82 6.05 11.35
CA THR A 108 11.40 5.17 12.45
C THR A 108 12.07 3.80 12.37
N LEU A 109 12.18 3.20 11.18
CA LEU A 109 12.81 1.90 11.00
C LEU A 109 14.34 1.96 11.17
N GLU A 110 14.99 3.06 10.78
CA GLU A 110 16.41 3.31 10.99
C GLU A 110 16.70 3.53 12.48
N ASN A 111 15.92 4.39 13.15
CA ASN A 111 16.01 4.56 14.60
C ASN A 111 15.80 3.23 15.30
N LEU A 112 14.78 2.44 14.93
CA LEU A 112 14.57 1.12 15.50
C LEU A 112 15.73 0.17 15.22
N ARG A 113 16.28 0.14 14.00
CA ARG A 113 17.46 -0.67 13.66
C ARG A 113 18.67 -0.29 14.52
N ASP A 114 18.91 1.00 14.68
CA ASP A 114 20.06 1.52 15.42
C ASP A 114 19.85 1.35 16.93
N GLU A 115 18.63 1.53 17.42
CA GLU A 115 18.22 1.20 18.79
C GLU A 115 18.17 -0.31 19.05
N LEU A 116 17.97 -1.18 18.06
CA LEU A 116 18.12 -2.63 18.29
C LEU A 116 19.56 -2.96 18.72
N THR A 117 20.54 -2.12 18.34
CA THR A 117 21.92 -2.22 18.83
C THR A 117 22.13 -1.49 20.16
N ASN A 118 21.47 -0.34 20.40
CA ASN A 118 21.66 0.51 21.59
C ASN A 118 20.61 0.36 22.70
N CYS A 119 19.58 -0.44 22.50
CA CYS A 119 18.52 -0.81 23.44
C CYS A 119 18.29 -2.33 23.49
N ILE A 120 19.33 -3.10 23.11
CA ILE A 120 19.97 -4.00 24.07
C ILE A 120 21.04 -3.24 24.89
N GLY A 121 21.33 -1.98 24.62
CA GLY A 121 22.42 -1.15 25.21
C GLY A 121 22.24 -0.70 26.66
N CYS A 122 21.59 -1.52 27.47
CA CYS A 122 22.02 -1.74 28.85
C CYS A 122 23.16 -2.79 28.93
N GLY A 123 23.43 -3.51 27.83
CA GLY A 123 24.33 -4.66 27.80
C GLY A 123 23.80 -5.87 28.58
N CYS A 124 22.50 -5.90 28.91
CA CYS A 124 22.03 -6.78 29.98
C CYS A 124 20.98 -7.83 29.58
N LEU A 125 20.22 -7.71 28.48
CA LEU A 125 19.26 -8.74 28.01
C LEU A 125 18.44 -9.42 29.14
N SER A 126 18.16 -8.72 30.24
CA SER A 126 17.55 -9.28 31.43
C SER A 126 16.50 -8.33 31.98
N LEU A 127 15.36 -8.90 32.34
CA LEU A 127 14.24 -8.23 32.98
C LEU A 127 14.61 -7.53 34.31
N LYS A 128 15.81 -7.72 34.86
CA LYS A 128 16.29 -7.00 36.05
C LYS A 128 16.64 -5.53 35.77
N SER A 129 16.92 -5.16 34.52
CA SER A 129 17.39 -3.81 34.18
C SER A 129 16.30 -2.87 33.67
N CYS A 130 15.06 -3.34 33.53
CA CYS A 130 13.90 -2.47 33.33
C CYS A 130 13.76 -1.46 34.50
N ALA A 131 14.19 -1.85 35.70
CA ALA A 131 14.28 -1.00 36.89
C ALA A 131 15.28 0.18 36.78
N ILE A 132 16.09 0.27 35.70
CA ILE A 132 16.99 1.40 35.46
C ILE A 132 16.37 2.41 34.48
N ALA A 133 15.62 1.93 33.48
CA ALA A 133 15.06 2.78 32.43
C ALA A 133 13.72 3.45 32.82
N ASN A 134 12.90 2.78 33.62
CA ASN A 134 11.63 3.31 34.12
C ASN A 134 11.34 2.61 35.44
N ARG A 135 12.14 2.94 36.47
CA ARG A 135 12.01 2.31 37.77
C ARG A 135 10.60 2.51 38.30
N TYR A 136 9.98 1.45 38.81
CA TYR A 136 8.62 1.47 39.33
C TYR A 136 7.54 1.95 38.36
N ASP A 137 7.82 1.94 37.05
CA ASP A 137 6.88 2.39 36.03
C ASP A 137 6.39 3.85 36.19
N GLU A 138 7.24 4.76 36.68
CA GLU A 138 6.91 6.17 36.90
C GLU A 138 6.31 6.86 35.66
N LEU A 139 6.75 6.46 34.47
CA LEU A 139 6.25 7.04 33.22
C LEU A 139 4.79 6.65 32.91
N ALA A 140 4.19 5.64 33.55
CA ALA A 140 2.77 5.31 33.37
C ALA A 140 1.84 6.48 33.70
N ALA A 141 2.28 7.42 34.55
CA ALA A 141 1.57 8.67 34.81
C ALA A 141 1.37 9.53 33.55
N GLN A 142 2.17 9.32 32.51
CA GLN A 142 2.10 10.05 31.24
C GLN A 142 1.16 9.37 30.21
N GLY A 143 0.61 8.20 30.55
CA GLY A 143 -0.35 7.47 29.73
C GLY A 143 0.09 6.03 29.39
N PRO A 144 -0.71 5.30 28.61
CA PRO A 144 -0.42 3.91 28.26
C PRO A 144 0.76 3.80 27.26
N GLY A 145 1.38 2.62 27.24
CA GLY A 145 2.39 2.24 26.25
C GLY A 145 3.84 2.56 26.66
N PRO A 146 4.83 2.21 25.81
CA PRO A 146 6.24 2.37 26.10
C PRO A 146 6.66 3.85 26.00
N ARG A 147 6.40 4.62 27.05
CA ARG A 147 6.53 6.09 27.05
C ARG A 147 7.87 6.64 26.55
N ARG A 148 8.96 5.93 26.80
CA ARG A 148 10.30 6.32 26.30
C ARG A 148 10.45 6.18 24.78
N LEU A 149 9.68 5.29 24.13
CA LEU A 149 9.68 5.11 22.67
C LEU A 149 8.69 6.03 21.95
N LEU A 150 7.71 6.58 22.68
CA LEU A 150 6.65 7.41 22.10
C LEU A 150 6.98 8.92 22.11
N ASN A 151 8.04 9.34 22.81
CA ASN A 151 8.43 10.74 23.00
C ASN A 151 9.69 11.13 22.17
N THR A 152 10.04 10.36 21.12
CA THR A 152 11.19 10.63 20.22
C THR A 152 10.71 10.89 18.81
#